data_AF-A0A957VK01-F1
#
_entry.id   AF-A0A957VK01-F1
#
_cell.length_a   1.000
_cell.length_b   1.000
_cell.length_c   1.000
_cell.angle_alpha   90.00
_cell.angle_beta   90.00
_cell.angle_gamma   90.00
#
_symmetry.space_group_name_H-M   'P 1'
#
loop_
_entity.id
_entity.type
_entity.pdbx_description
1 polymer ?
#
loop_
_entity_poly.entity_id
_entity_poly.type
_entity_poly.pdbx_seq_one_letter_code
_entity_poly.pdbx_strand_id
1 'polypeptide(L)'
;MGKSSTNVNEETASTPDAAEIRAGMERASYVGLAYGSLGTGVIYAVLAVMHWFVLPADIRPILMTLAGVTSVLLFAFGWWARRHTYADANPHNLWLIPFALAQLNSLVHLYLVPEPQQTTNLLIINIVAGFALLSTARVVIFWTVSTVIWLWLVRIAPPSPQWTHFYFAYAEGLAIGVLLHFVHLRIVRGLVVSEA
;
A
#
# COMPACT_ATOMS: atom_id res chain seq x y z
N MET A 1 10.02 27.94 60.48
CA MET A 1 10.34 27.93 59.03
C MET A 1 10.97 26.58 58.68
N GLY A 2 10.13 25.57 58.44
CA GLY A 2 10.58 24.26 57.94
C GLY A 2 10.38 24.22 56.43
N LYS A 3 11.47 24.20 55.66
CA LYS A 3 11.41 23.89 54.23
C LYS A 3 11.33 22.37 54.10
N SER A 4 10.11 21.86 53.95
CA SER A 4 9.89 20.48 53.50
C SER A 4 10.27 20.43 52.03
N SER A 5 11.43 19.84 51.75
CA SER A 5 11.89 19.51 50.41
C SER A 5 10.96 18.47 49.83
N THR A 6 10.09 18.90 48.92
CA THR A 6 9.33 18.01 48.05
C THR A 6 10.35 17.30 47.17
N ASN A 7 10.67 16.06 47.52
CA ASN A 7 11.36 15.13 46.62
C ASN A 7 10.41 14.90 45.45
N VAL A 8 10.58 15.71 44.40
CA VAL A 8 10.06 15.38 43.08
C VAL A 8 10.86 14.14 42.67
N ASN A 9 10.22 12.98 42.80
CA ASN A 9 10.69 11.77 42.14
C ASN A 9 10.81 12.13 40.66
N GLU A 10 12.04 12.35 40.19
CA GLU A 10 12.40 12.17 38.80
C GLU A 10 12.09 10.71 38.49
N GLU A 11 10.85 10.47 38.07
CA GLU A 11 10.44 9.26 37.39
C GLU A 11 11.31 9.21 36.12
N THR A 12 12.49 8.62 36.25
CA THR A 12 13.39 8.32 35.14
C THR A 12 12.58 7.51 34.16
N ALA A 13 12.11 8.15 33.09
CA ALA A 13 11.48 7.46 31.97
C ALA A 13 12.47 6.39 31.51
N SER A 14 12.20 5.13 31.87
CA SER A 14 13.00 4.01 31.44
C SER A 14 12.96 3.99 29.92
N THR A 15 14.12 4.00 29.27
CA THR A 15 14.21 3.77 27.83
C THR A 15 13.43 2.49 27.51
N PRO A 16 12.46 2.53 26.58
CA PRO A 16 11.70 1.36 26.20
C PRO A 16 12.63 0.22 25.79
N ASP A 17 12.36 -1.01 26.22
CA ASP A 17 13.14 -2.18 25.74
C ASP A 17 12.82 -2.45 24.26
N ALA A 18 13.74 -3.08 23.54
CA ALA A 18 13.59 -3.43 22.12
C ALA A 18 12.32 -4.27 21.83
N ALA A 19 11.83 -5.02 22.83
CA ALA A 19 10.56 -5.73 22.77
C ALA A 19 9.34 -4.78 22.71
N GLU A 20 9.35 -3.69 23.48
CA GLU A 20 8.28 -2.69 23.50
C GLU A 20 8.20 -1.91 22.19
N ILE A 21 9.35 -1.57 21.60
CA ILE A 21 9.41 -0.90 20.29
C ILE A 21 8.90 -1.80 19.18
N ARG A 22 9.30 -3.07 19.18
CA ARG A 22 8.80 -4.05 18.20
C ARG A 22 7.28 -4.17 18.29
N ALA A 23 6.74 -4.30 19.51
CA ALA A 23 5.29 -4.35 19.73
C ALA A 23 4.59 -3.06 19.29
N GLY A 24 5.19 -1.90 19.53
CA GLY A 24 4.72 -0.60 19.06
C GLY A 24 4.68 -0.49 17.53
N MET A 25 5.73 -0.95 16.84
CA MET A 25 5.82 -0.97 15.38
C MET A 25 4.81 -1.94 14.74
N GLU A 26 4.64 -3.12 15.33
CA GLU A 26 3.64 -4.10 14.87
C GLU A 26 2.23 -3.51 15.03
N ARG A 27 1.95 -2.89 16.19
CA ARG A 27 0.69 -2.19 16.44
C ARG A 27 0.44 -1.08 15.43
N ALA A 28 1.43 -0.23 15.17
CA ALA A 28 1.34 0.82 14.16
C ALA A 28 1.09 0.24 12.76
N SER A 29 1.71 -0.91 12.43
CA SER A 29 1.53 -1.59 11.15
C SER A 29 0.12 -2.13 10.97
N TYR A 30 -0.48 -2.76 11.99
CA TYR A 30 -1.89 -3.21 11.95
C TYR A 30 -2.87 -2.05 11.85
N VAL A 31 -2.61 -0.95 12.56
CA VAL A 31 -3.39 0.29 12.44
C VAL A 31 -3.31 0.84 11.01
N GLY A 32 -2.11 0.88 10.44
CA GLY A 32 -1.89 1.27 9.05
C GLY A 32 -2.61 0.34 8.06
N LEU A 33 -2.52 -0.98 8.25
CA LEU A 33 -3.21 -1.98 7.41
C LEU A 33 -4.72 -1.78 7.42
N ALA A 34 -5.27 -1.63 8.63
CA ALA A 34 -6.68 -1.39 8.84
C ALA A 34 -7.17 -0.16 8.09
N TYR A 35 -6.60 1.01 8.38
CA TYR A 35 -7.05 2.26 7.78
C TYR A 35 -6.69 2.37 6.30
N GLY A 36 -5.52 1.88 5.90
CA GLY A 36 -5.10 1.81 4.50
C GLY A 36 -6.04 0.95 3.67
N SER A 37 -6.44 -0.22 4.18
CA SER A 37 -7.35 -1.13 3.47
C SER A 37 -8.78 -0.60 3.45
N LEU A 38 -9.27 -0.03 4.55
CA LEU A 38 -10.59 0.61 4.59
C LEU A 38 -10.67 1.81 3.63
N GLY A 39 -9.67 2.70 3.65
CA GLY A 39 -9.60 3.85 2.77
C GLY A 39 -9.51 3.45 1.30
N THR A 40 -8.70 2.44 0.98
CA THR A 40 -8.63 1.90 -0.40
C THR A 40 -9.93 1.24 -0.81
N GLY A 41 -10.62 0.56 0.12
CA GLY A 41 -11.96 0.00 -0.09
C GLY A 41 -12.99 1.08 -0.45
N VAL A 42 -12.96 2.24 0.21
CA VAL A 42 -13.79 3.41 -0.15
C VAL A 42 -13.50 3.87 -1.58
N ILE A 43 -12.22 4.02 -1.95
CA ILE A 43 -11.84 4.41 -3.32
C ILE A 43 -12.42 3.43 -4.35
N TYR A 44 -12.28 2.12 -4.11
CA TYR A 44 -12.84 1.11 -5.02
C TYR A 44 -14.37 1.08 -5.04
N ALA A 45 -15.05 1.39 -3.93
CA ALA A 45 -16.51 1.54 -3.92
C ALA A 45 -16.94 2.73 -4.80
N VAL A 46 -16.24 3.86 -4.68
CA VAL A 46 -16.48 5.03 -5.53
C VAL A 46 -16.23 4.69 -7.00
N LEU A 47 -15.13 4.00 -7.32
CA LEU A 47 -14.85 3.55 -8.69
C LEU A 47 -15.94 2.63 -9.24
N ALA A 48 -16.43 1.67 -8.43
CA ALA A 48 -17.51 0.78 -8.83
C ALA A 48 -18.80 1.55 -9.20
N VAL A 49 -19.12 2.63 -8.47
CA VAL A 49 -20.25 3.51 -8.81
C VAL A 49 -19.93 4.36 -10.04
N MET A 50 -18.73 4.95 -10.12
CA MET A 50 -18.33 5.81 -11.23
C MET A 50 -18.27 5.07 -12.57
N HIS A 51 -17.88 3.80 -12.56
CA HIS A 51 -17.87 2.94 -13.75
C HIS A 51 -19.24 2.86 -14.43
N TRP A 52 -20.35 2.99 -13.69
CA TRP A 52 -21.68 3.06 -14.26
C TRP A 52 -21.86 4.23 -15.23
N PHE A 53 -21.25 5.37 -14.92
CA PHE A 53 -21.40 6.63 -15.65
C PHE A 53 -20.32 6.80 -16.73
N VAL A 54 -19.11 6.27 -16.50
CA VAL A 54 -17.94 6.56 -17.33
C VAL A 54 -17.67 5.46 -18.37
N LEU A 55 -17.96 4.20 -18.07
CA LEU A 55 -17.54 3.10 -18.95
C LEU A 55 -18.58 2.75 -20.04
N PRO A 56 -18.10 2.34 -21.23
CA PRO A 56 -18.91 1.70 -22.26
C PRO A 56 -19.73 0.50 -21.72
N ALA A 57 -20.93 0.29 -22.29
CA ALA A 57 -21.92 -0.64 -21.75
C ALA A 57 -21.48 -2.12 -21.75
N ASP A 58 -20.58 -2.49 -22.64
CA ASP A 58 -20.01 -3.82 -22.83
C ASP A 58 -19.05 -4.22 -21.69
N ILE A 59 -18.18 -3.32 -21.25
CA ILE A 59 -17.18 -3.60 -20.20
C ILE A 59 -17.63 -3.16 -18.80
N ARG A 60 -18.60 -2.25 -18.72
CA ARG A 60 -19.12 -1.68 -17.47
C ARG A 60 -19.48 -2.72 -16.41
N PRO A 61 -20.31 -3.75 -16.66
CA PRO A 61 -20.70 -4.68 -15.59
C PRO A 61 -19.50 -5.48 -15.04
N ILE A 62 -18.51 -5.77 -15.89
CA ILE A 62 -17.30 -6.50 -15.49
C ILE A 62 -16.47 -5.64 -14.54
N LEU A 63 -16.15 -4.41 -14.93
CA LEU A 63 -15.31 -3.52 -14.14
C LEU A 63 -16.01 -2.95 -12.91
N MET A 64 -17.33 -2.78 -12.95
CA MET A 64 -18.13 -2.48 -11.74
C MET A 64 -18.06 -3.62 -10.74
N THR A 65 -18.29 -4.87 -11.20
CA THR A 65 -18.26 -6.05 -10.33
C THR A 65 -16.87 -6.25 -9.75
N LEU A 66 -15.83 -6.13 -10.57
CA LEU A 66 -14.44 -6.26 -10.13
C LEU A 66 -14.11 -5.21 -9.06
N ALA A 67 -14.40 -3.94 -9.30
CA ALA A 67 -14.18 -2.87 -8.32
C ALA A 67 -15.02 -3.09 -7.04
N GLY A 68 -16.27 -3.52 -7.16
CA GLY A 68 -17.14 -3.84 -6.02
C GLY A 68 -16.60 -5.00 -5.18
N VAL A 69 -16.17 -6.09 -5.80
CA VAL A 69 -15.54 -7.22 -5.11
C VAL A 69 -14.24 -6.80 -4.44
N THR A 70 -13.37 -6.07 -5.14
CA THR A 70 -12.13 -5.52 -4.56
C THR A 70 -12.44 -4.65 -3.34
N SER A 71 -13.46 -3.79 -3.41
CA SER A 71 -13.90 -2.96 -2.29
C SER A 71 -14.34 -3.80 -1.09
N VAL A 72 -15.22 -4.79 -1.30
CA VAL A 72 -15.70 -5.68 -0.23
C VAL A 72 -14.56 -6.44 0.43
N LEU A 73 -13.63 -6.98 -0.36
CA LEU A 73 -12.46 -7.70 0.17
C LEU A 73 -11.55 -6.79 0.99
N LEU A 74 -11.30 -5.56 0.53
CA LEU A 74 -10.51 -4.57 1.26
C LEU A 74 -11.20 -4.10 2.55
N PHE A 75 -12.52 -3.91 2.52
CA PHE A 75 -13.30 -3.60 3.72
C PHE A 75 -13.26 -4.74 4.74
N ALA A 76 -13.49 -5.98 4.28
CA ALA A 76 -13.44 -7.16 5.13
C ALA A 76 -12.06 -7.34 5.75
N PHE A 77 -11.00 -7.18 4.95
CA PHE A 77 -9.62 -7.27 5.41
C PHE A 77 -9.25 -6.15 6.38
N GLY A 78 -9.62 -4.91 6.08
CA GLY A 78 -9.39 -3.78 6.99
C GLY A 78 -10.15 -3.93 8.31
N TRP A 79 -11.38 -4.41 8.27
CA TRP A 79 -12.17 -4.72 9.47
C TRP A 79 -11.58 -5.85 10.29
N TRP A 80 -11.13 -6.91 9.63
CA TRP A 80 -10.41 -8.03 10.25
C TRP A 80 -9.13 -7.55 10.95
N ALA A 81 -8.33 -6.72 10.28
CA ALA A 81 -7.08 -6.16 10.81
C ALA A 81 -7.31 -5.25 12.03
N ARG A 82 -8.46 -4.56 12.11
CA ARG A 82 -8.84 -3.76 13.30
C ARG A 82 -9.16 -4.61 14.52
N ARG A 83 -9.62 -5.85 14.32
CA ARG A 83 -10.08 -6.73 15.42
C ARG A 83 -9.03 -7.72 15.88
N HIS A 84 -7.99 -7.98 15.10
CA HIS A 84 -6.96 -8.94 15.47
C HIS A 84 -5.93 -8.30 16.41
N THR A 85 -5.72 -8.94 17.55
CA THR A 85 -4.67 -8.63 18.52
C THR A 85 -3.36 -9.30 18.13
N TYR A 86 -2.28 -8.61 18.47
CA TYR A 86 -0.91 -8.67 17.93
C TYR A 86 -0.11 -9.97 18.15
N ALA A 87 -0.75 -11.11 18.42
CA ALA A 87 -0.06 -12.24 19.04
C ALA A 87 0.84 -13.07 18.11
N ASP A 88 0.48 -13.31 16.83
CA ASP A 88 1.14 -14.40 16.07
C ASP A 88 1.47 -14.14 14.60
N ALA A 89 0.99 -13.04 13.99
CA ALA A 89 1.22 -12.77 12.57
C ALA A 89 2.13 -11.56 12.35
N ASN A 90 3.18 -11.72 11.53
CA ASN A 90 4.05 -10.64 11.09
C ASN A 90 3.24 -9.66 10.20
N PRO A 91 2.84 -8.47 10.72
CA PRO A 91 1.93 -7.58 10.00
C PRO A 91 2.54 -7.05 8.70
N HIS A 92 3.86 -7.02 8.59
CA HIS A 92 4.54 -6.55 7.39
C HIS A 92 4.29 -7.48 6.19
N ASN A 93 3.96 -8.75 6.41
CA ASN A 93 3.59 -9.68 5.35
C ASN A 93 2.19 -9.38 4.81
N LEU A 94 1.31 -8.90 5.68
CA LEU A 94 -0.12 -8.73 5.39
C LEU A 94 -0.38 -7.57 4.42
N TRP A 95 0.55 -6.60 4.32
CA TRP A 95 0.47 -5.50 3.36
C TRP A 95 0.42 -5.97 1.91
N LEU A 96 0.95 -7.15 1.58
CA LEU A 96 0.88 -7.67 0.22
C LEU A 96 -0.56 -7.89 -0.27
N ILE A 97 -1.50 -8.20 0.63
CA ILE A 97 -2.88 -8.52 0.27
C ILE A 97 -3.59 -7.31 -0.39
N PRO A 98 -3.69 -6.13 0.27
CA PRO A 98 -4.35 -4.98 -0.35
C PRO A 98 -3.66 -4.51 -1.64
N PHE A 99 -2.32 -4.55 -1.70
CA PHE A 99 -1.60 -4.19 -2.92
C PHE A 99 -1.81 -5.17 -4.06
N ALA A 100 -1.83 -6.48 -3.78
CA ALA A 100 -2.09 -7.49 -4.80
C ALA A 100 -3.52 -7.37 -5.35
N LEU A 101 -4.51 -7.12 -4.48
CA LEU A 101 -5.89 -6.88 -4.90
C LEU A 101 -6.01 -5.64 -5.80
N ALA A 102 -5.37 -4.53 -5.40
CA ALA A 102 -5.39 -3.30 -6.17
C ALA A 102 -4.66 -3.42 -7.51
N GLN A 103 -3.51 -4.12 -7.52
CA GLN A 103 -2.73 -4.39 -8.72
C GLN A 103 -3.48 -5.29 -9.69
N LEU A 104 -4.07 -6.38 -9.21
CA LEU A 104 -4.90 -7.27 -10.04
C LEU A 104 -6.07 -6.50 -10.67
N ASN A 105 -6.77 -5.69 -9.87
CA ASN A 105 -7.86 -4.85 -10.37
C ASN A 105 -7.38 -3.91 -11.49
N SER A 106 -6.27 -3.21 -11.27
CA SER A 106 -5.71 -2.26 -12.23
C SER A 106 -5.19 -2.92 -13.51
N LEU A 107 -4.59 -4.11 -13.41
CA LEU A 107 -4.11 -4.89 -14.57
C LEU A 107 -5.28 -5.41 -15.41
N VAL A 108 -6.33 -5.94 -14.77
CA VAL A 108 -7.55 -6.36 -15.48
C VAL A 108 -8.25 -5.16 -16.12
N HIS A 109 -8.29 -4.02 -15.43
CA HIS A 109 -8.81 -2.79 -16.01
C HIS A 109 -8.03 -2.38 -17.26
N LEU A 110 -6.69 -2.37 -17.19
CA LEU A 110 -5.84 -2.06 -18.34
C LEU A 110 -5.97 -3.08 -19.49
N TYR A 111 -6.20 -4.35 -19.18
CA TYR A 111 -6.44 -5.37 -20.19
C TYR A 111 -7.76 -5.14 -20.95
N LEU A 112 -8.83 -4.82 -20.22
CA LEU A 112 -10.16 -4.58 -20.80
C LEU A 112 -10.26 -3.19 -21.46
N VAL A 113 -9.53 -2.21 -20.94
CA VAL A 113 -9.46 -0.83 -21.42
C VAL A 113 -7.99 -0.49 -21.68
N PRO A 114 -7.46 -0.85 -22.87
CA PRO A 114 -6.04 -0.72 -23.20
C PRO A 114 -5.66 0.73 -23.54
N GLU A 115 -6.00 1.64 -22.64
CA GLU A 115 -5.68 3.05 -22.70
C GLU A 115 -4.44 3.36 -21.83
N PRO A 116 -3.48 4.13 -22.36
CA PRO A 116 -2.27 4.51 -21.61
C PRO A 116 -2.54 5.12 -20.24
N GLN A 117 -3.61 5.91 -20.13
CA GLN A 117 -4.09 6.58 -18.93
C GLN A 117 -4.28 5.64 -17.75
N GLN A 118 -4.67 4.39 -18.01
CA GLN A 118 -4.94 3.40 -16.96
C GLN A 118 -3.66 2.97 -16.23
N THR A 119 -2.48 3.22 -16.82
CA THR A 119 -1.17 3.04 -16.16
C THR A 119 -1.04 3.89 -14.90
N THR A 120 -1.78 5.01 -14.80
CA THR A 120 -1.78 5.89 -13.60
C THR A 120 -2.16 5.12 -12.34
N ASN A 121 -3.11 4.19 -12.43
CA ASN A 121 -3.53 3.38 -11.28
C ASN A 121 -2.39 2.49 -10.78
N LEU A 122 -1.68 1.82 -11.70
CA LEU A 122 -0.50 1.01 -11.35
C LEU A 122 0.64 1.85 -10.80
N LEU A 123 0.83 3.06 -11.32
CA LEU A 123 1.79 4.05 -10.85
C LEU A 123 1.60 4.36 -9.37
N ILE A 124 0.38 4.77 -8.99
CA ILE A 124 0.02 5.09 -7.60
C ILE A 124 0.25 3.87 -6.70
N ILE A 125 -0.21 2.69 -7.14
CA ILE A 125 -0.03 1.43 -6.39
C ILE A 125 1.45 1.14 -6.15
N ASN A 126 2.30 1.24 -7.18
CA ASN A 126 3.73 0.94 -7.07
C ASN A 126 4.47 1.93 -6.17
N ILE A 127 4.12 3.22 -6.24
CA ILE A 127 4.68 4.26 -5.35
C ILE A 127 4.33 3.94 -3.89
N VAL A 128 3.05 3.72 -3.60
CA VAL A 128 2.56 3.48 -2.23
C VAL A 128 3.06 2.13 -1.70
N ALA A 129 3.20 1.12 -2.55
CA ALA A 129 3.77 -0.18 -2.18
C ALA A 129 5.24 -0.05 -1.76
N GLY A 130 6.02 0.80 -2.44
CA GLY A 130 7.41 1.10 -2.04
C GLY A 130 7.51 1.64 -0.62
N PHE A 131 6.59 2.54 -0.26
CA PHE A 131 6.49 3.03 1.12
C PHE A 131 6.03 1.94 2.09
N ALA A 132 4.91 1.27 1.85
CA ALA A 132 4.27 0.42 2.87
C ALA A 132 4.96 -0.94 3.10
N LEU A 133 5.57 -1.54 2.09
CA LEU A 133 6.22 -2.84 2.21
C LEU A 133 7.66 -2.68 2.74
N LEU A 134 7.90 -3.18 3.95
CA LEU A 134 9.23 -3.09 4.59
C LEU A 134 10.25 -4.15 4.10
N SER A 135 9.84 -5.14 3.32
CA SER A 135 10.77 -6.15 2.80
C SER A 135 11.19 -5.79 1.38
N THR A 136 12.48 -5.47 1.20
CA THR A 136 13.04 -5.15 -0.12
C THR A 136 12.81 -6.27 -1.13
N ALA A 137 13.00 -7.53 -0.73
CA ALA A 137 12.75 -8.68 -1.61
C ALA A 137 11.29 -8.70 -2.11
N ARG A 138 10.32 -8.40 -1.24
CA ARG A 138 8.90 -8.40 -1.61
C ARG A 138 8.52 -7.22 -2.49
N VAL A 139 9.06 -6.04 -2.21
CA VAL A 139 8.87 -4.86 -3.06
C VAL A 139 9.41 -5.13 -4.46
N VAL A 140 10.61 -5.71 -4.56
CA VAL A 140 11.21 -6.08 -5.84
C VAL A 140 10.34 -7.09 -6.58
N ILE A 141 9.91 -8.19 -5.92
CA ILE A 141 9.02 -9.17 -6.55
C ILE A 141 7.73 -8.50 -7.03
N PHE A 142 7.10 -7.67 -6.18
CA PHE A 142 5.86 -6.97 -6.52
C PHE A 142 6.02 -6.07 -7.74
N TRP A 143 7.09 -5.27 -7.80
CA TRP A 143 7.37 -4.41 -8.96
C TRP A 143 7.77 -5.21 -10.20
N THR A 144 8.53 -6.30 -10.06
CA THR A 144 8.88 -7.15 -11.20
C THR A 144 7.63 -7.76 -11.80
N VAL A 145 6.74 -8.33 -11.00
CA VAL A 145 5.45 -8.87 -11.46
C VAL A 145 4.61 -7.77 -12.13
N SER A 146 4.46 -6.61 -11.48
CA SER A 146 3.77 -5.45 -12.05
C SER A 146 4.30 -5.07 -13.43
N THR A 147 5.62 -4.96 -13.54
CA THR A 147 6.31 -4.46 -14.73
C THR A 147 6.25 -5.46 -15.86
N VAL A 148 6.44 -6.75 -15.58
CA VAL A 148 6.34 -7.81 -16.60
C VAL A 148 4.94 -7.89 -17.17
N ILE A 149 3.90 -7.90 -16.33
CA ILE A 149 2.52 -7.96 -16.82
C ILE A 149 2.15 -6.67 -17.55
N TRP A 150 2.54 -5.50 -17.02
CA TRP A 150 2.29 -4.22 -17.69
C TRP A 150 2.96 -4.14 -19.07
N LEU A 151 4.24 -4.49 -19.19
CA LEU A 151 4.95 -4.52 -20.49
C LEU A 151 4.28 -5.47 -21.48
N TRP A 152 3.82 -6.63 -21.00
CA TRP A 152 3.07 -7.56 -21.83
C TRP A 152 1.74 -6.97 -22.31
N LEU A 153 0.98 -6.29 -21.43
CA LEU A 153 -0.27 -5.60 -21.78
C LEU A 153 -0.05 -4.46 -22.78
N VAL A 154 0.97 -3.62 -22.58
CA VAL A 154 1.30 -2.54 -23.52
C VAL A 154 1.67 -3.09 -24.89
N ARG A 155 2.36 -4.24 -24.94
CA ARG A 155 2.77 -4.87 -26.20
C ARG A 155 1.59 -5.37 -27.05
N ILE A 156 0.48 -5.74 -26.42
CA ILE A 156 -0.74 -6.23 -27.11
C ILE A 156 -1.81 -5.14 -27.27
N ALA A 157 -1.65 -4.00 -26.60
CA ALA A 157 -2.56 -2.87 -26.69
C ALA A 157 -2.53 -2.21 -28.08
N PRO A 158 -3.60 -1.53 -28.50
CA PRO A 158 -3.59 -0.69 -29.69
C PRO A 158 -2.46 0.34 -29.66
N PRO A 159 -1.76 0.58 -30.78
CA PRO A 159 -0.72 1.58 -30.86
C PRO A 159 -1.26 2.97 -30.49
N SER A 160 -0.55 3.67 -29.60
CA SER A 160 -0.84 5.04 -29.21
C SER A 160 0.46 5.78 -28.95
N PRO A 161 0.64 7.01 -29.45
CA PRO A 161 1.83 7.81 -29.17
C PRO A 161 1.98 8.14 -27.68
N GLN A 162 0.90 8.06 -26.91
CA GLN A 162 0.89 8.35 -25.48
C GLN A 162 1.59 7.26 -24.65
N TRP A 163 1.77 6.04 -25.18
CA TRP A 163 2.50 4.99 -24.47
C TRP A 163 3.90 5.43 -24.09
N THR A 164 4.59 6.20 -24.95
CA THR A 164 5.91 6.79 -24.66
C THR A 164 5.89 7.60 -23.37
N HIS A 165 4.90 8.47 -23.19
CA HIS A 165 4.75 9.24 -21.96
C HIS A 165 4.55 8.33 -20.74
N PHE A 166 3.73 7.29 -20.86
CA PHE A 166 3.47 6.37 -19.75
C PHE A 166 4.61 5.39 -19.45
N TYR A 167 5.52 5.11 -20.40
CA TYR A 167 6.79 4.43 -20.10
C TYR A 167 7.66 5.27 -19.15
N PHE A 168 7.82 6.57 -19.45
CA PHE A 168 8.56 7.48 -18.60
C PHE A 168 7.88 7.65 -17.24
N ALA A 169 6.57 7.91 -17.24
CA ALA A 169 5.82 8.07 -16.00
C ALA A 169 5.93 6.81 -15.11
N TYR A 170 5.78 5.61 -15.67
CA TYR A 170 5.89 4.36 -14.92
C TYR A 170 7.29 4.16 -14.32
N ALA A 171 8.35 4.47 -15.09
CA ALA A 171 9.73 4.43 -14.59
C ALA A 171 9.97 5.46 -13.47
N GLU A 172 9.45 6.67 -13.60
CA GLU A 172 9.51 7.72 -12.57
C GLU A 172 8.78 7.28 -11.29
N GLY A 173 7.61 6.68 -11.40
CA GLY A 173 6.88 6.15 -10.24
C GLY A 173 7.63 5.04 -9.52
N LEU A 174 8.28 4.14 -10.26
CA LEU A 174 9.17 3.15 -9.64
C LEU A 174 10.35 3.82 -8.94
N ALA A 175 10.97 4.84 -9.55
CA ALA A 175 12.06 5.59 -8.91
C ALA A 175 11.60 6.29 -7.62
N ILE A 176 10.43 6.92 -7.63
CA ILE A 176 9.82 7.51 -6.43
C ILE A 176 9.52 6.43 -5.39
N GLY A 177 8.94 5.30 -5.79
CA GLY A 177 8.69 4.15 -4.92
C GLY A 177 9.97 3.62 -4.27
N VAL A 178 11.08 3.55 -5.02
CA VAL A 178 12.41 3.16 -4.51
C VAL A 178 12.89 4.15 -3.46
N LEU A 179 12.79 5.46 -3.74
CA LEU A 179 13.17 6.51 -2.79
C LEU A 179 12.36 6.40 -1.50
N LEU A 180 11.03 6.28 -1.60
CA LEU A 180 10.15 6.13 -0.45
C LEU A 180 10.45 4.87 0.34
N HIS A 181 10.75 3.75 -0.34
CA HIS A 181 11.15 2.50 0.31
C HIS A 181 12.41 2.67 1.15
N PHE A 182 13.46 3.27 0.58
CA PHE A 182 14.72 3.48 1.30
C PHE A 182 14.60 4.50 2.43
N VAL A 183 13.84 5.58 2.24
CA VAL A 183 13.56 6.55 3.30
C VAL A 183 12.85 5.87 4.46
N HIS A 184 11.80 5.10 4.18
CA HIS A 184 11.05 4.41 5.23
C HIS A 184 11.90 3.35 5.94
N LEU A 185 12.71 2.58 5.20
CA LEU A 185 13.65 1.63 5.80
C LEU A 185 14.68 2.32 6.69
N ARG A 186 15.18 3.49 6.31
CA ARG A 186 16.12 4.26 7.14
C ARG A 186 15.46 4.79 8.40
N ILE A 187 14.23 5.29 8.31
CA ILE A 187 13.47 5.73 9.48
C ILE A 187 13.27 4.56 10.44
N VAL A 188 12.79 3.43 9.93
CA VAL A 188 12.55 2.22 10.74
C VAL A 188 13.84 1.69 11.36
N ARG A 189 14.95 1.63 10.61
CA ARG A 189 16.25 1.19 11.14
C ARG A 189 16.85 2.19 12.13
N GLY A 190 16.69 3.49 11.89
CA GLY A 190 17.17 4.54 12.79
C GLY A 190 16.53 4.44 14.17
N LEU A 191 15.22 4.14 14.22
CA LEU A 191 14.50 3.87 15.46
C LEU A 191 15.01 2.63 16.20
N VAL A 192 15.59 1.66 15.50
CA VAL A 192 16.16 0.43 16.10
C VAL A 192 17.60 0.64 16.55
N VAL A 193 18.39 1.47 15.85
CA VAL A 193 19.83 1.67 16.12
C VAL A 193 20.10 2.76 17.16
N SER A 194 19.23 3.77 17.32
CA SER A 194 19.39 4.81 18.36
C SER A 194 19.31 4.28 19.80
N GLU A 195 19.11 2.97 19.98
CA GLU A 195 18.87 2.32 21.27
C GLU A 195 19.78 1.11 21.53
N ALA A 196 20.72 0.82 20.64
CA ALA A 196 21.78 -0.18 20.83
C ALA A 196 23.09 0.49 21.23
#